data_AF-A0A9E6F8K6-F1
#
_entry.id   AF-A0A9E6F8K6-F1
#
_cell.length_a   1.000
_cell.length_b   1.000
_cell.length_c   1.000
_cell.angle_alpha   90.00
_cell.angle_beta   90.00
_cell.angle_gamma   90.00
#
_symmetry.space_group_name_H-M   'P 1'
#
loop_
_entity.id
_entity.type
_entity.pdbx_description
1 polymer ?
#
loop_
_entity_poly.entity_id
_entity_poly.type
_entity_poly.pdbx_seq_one_letter_code
_entity_poly.pdbx_strand_id
1 'polypeptide(L)'
;MEDIIKENNYPNTCPYCGEKINPKKLAETKLNEWGGKETFEGIFTCNNKKCNRTFTTLYEHSFFPTYTIERNSNIIYHPKLKIFNEEIEKIFEKFCKIYNQSFIAEENQLEEIAGIGYRKAFEFLLKDYLIHNRENEEEKAEIISNTSLTYLINKYINNNKLKEIAEKCAWLGNDHGHYLVKHTEQDLEDLKNILDIIIHFIEMDLGFKKYSKIQKK
;
A
#
# COMPACT_ATOMS: atom_id res chain seq x y z
N MET A 1 17.58 23.48 28.67
CA MET A 1 16.96 23.42 27.32
C MET A 1 15.48 23.53 27.54
N GLU A 2 14.83 24.53 26.97
CA GLU A 2 13.37 24.65 27.02
C GLU A 2 12.74 23.52 26.21
N ASP A 3 11.66 22.94 26.72
CA ASP A 3 10.87 21.95 26.01
C ASP A 3 10.25 22.56 24.74
N ILE A 4 10.54 21.96 23.60
CA ILE A 4 10.00 22.32 22.28
C ILE A 4 8.50 21.99 22.23
N ILE A 5 8.12 20.77 22.64
CA ILE A 5 6.73 20.36 22.73
C ILE A 5 6.23 20.68 24.13
N LYS A 6 5.38 21.70 24.21
CA LYS A 6 4.69 22.13 25.45
C LYS A 6 3.57 21.17 25.84
N GLU A 7 3.28 21.07 27.14
CA GLU A 7 2.28 20.15 27.69
C GLU A 7 0.87 20.32 27.09
N ASN A 8 0.48 21.55 26.74
CA ASN A 8 -0.81 21.82 26.09
C ASN A 8 -0.94 21.18 24.70
N ASN A 9 0.17 20.78 24.09
CA ASN A 9 0.23 20.10 22.79
C ASN A 9 0.43 18.58 22.95
N TYR A 10 0.38 18.04 24.17
CA TYR A 10 0.52 16.60 24.39
C TYR A 10 -0.67 15.81 23.82
N PRO A 11 -0.43 14.57 23.38
CA PRO A 11 -1.48 13.73 22.84
C PRO A 11 -2.47 13.34 23.94
N ASN A 12 -3.73 13.77 23.81
CA ASN A 12 -4.77 13.54 24.82
C ASN A 12 -5.53 12.21 24.67
N THR A 13 -5.19 11.39 23.67
CA THR A 13 -5.78 10.07 23.40
C THR A 13 -4.67 9.09 23.05
N CYS A 14 -4.67 7.91 23.70
CA CYS A 14 -3.69 6.86 23.44
C CYS A 14 -3.97 6.15 22.10
N PRO A 15 -2.99 6.01 21.18
CA PRO A 15 -3.20 5.27 19.93
C PRO A 15 -3.47 3.77 20.12
N TYR A 16 -3.06 3.18 21.24
CA TYR A 16 -3.19 1.73 21.45
C TYR A 16 -4.48 1.33 22.16
N CYS A 17 -4.89 2.07 23.19
CA CYS A 17 -6.07 1.71 23.97
C CYS A 17 -7.28 2.64 23.72
N GLY A 18 -7.13 3.70 22.94
CA GLY A 18 -8.21 4.65 22.61
C GLY A 18 -8.66 5.55 23.77
N GLU A 19 -8.21 5.27 24.99
CA GLU A 19 -8.55 6.05 26.18
C GLU A 19 -8.00 7.46 26.15
N LYS A 20 -8.70 8.36 26.85
CA LYS A 20 -8.18 9.71 27.17
C LYS A 20 -7.03 9.58 28.17
N ILE A 21 -5.94 10.28 27.89
CA ILE A 21 -4.69 10.19 28.66
C ILE A 21 -4.11 11.56 28.96
N ASN A 22 -3.34 11.62 30.05
CA ASN A 22 -2.36 12.66 30.28
C ASN A 22 -0.97 11.99 30.21
N PRO A 23 -0.36 11.89 29.01
CA PRO A 23 0.83 11.09 28.80
C PRO A 23 2.03 11.70 29.51
N LYS A 24 3.02 10.84 29.82
CA LYS A 24 4.35 11.31 30.20
C LYS A 24 5.21 11.47 28.94
N LYS A 25 5.75 12.66 28.68
CA LYS A 25 6.78 12.86 27.65
C LYS A 25 8.09 12.22 28.13
N LEU A 26 8.66 11.34 27.31
CA LEU A 26 9.94 10.68 27.58
C LEU A 26 11.10 11.42 26.92
N ALA A 27 10.92 11.84 25.68
CA ALA A 27 11.92 12.54 24.89
C ALA A 27 11.24 13.31 23.75
N GLU A 28 11.98 14.21 23.14
CA GLU A 28 11.61 14.86 21.89
C GLU A 28 12.87 15.16 21.07
N THR A 29 12.71 15.28 19.76
CA THR A 29 13.81 15.62 18.85
C THR A 29 13.32 16.45 17.67
N LYS A 30 14.17 17.36 17.17
CA LYS A 30 13.96 18.05 15.89
C LYS A 30 14.43 17.14 14.77
N LEU A 31 13.56 16.91 13.77
CA LEU A 31 13.85 16.00 12.66
C LEU A 31 14.38 16.76 11.44
N ASN A 32 13.63 17.74 10.95
CA ASN A 32 14.00 18.50 9.75
C ASN A 32 13.53 19.96 9.83
N GLU A 33 14.08 20.77 8.92
CA GLU A 33 13.65 22.14 8.67
C GLU A 33 13.73 22.41 7.16
N TRP A 34 12.59 22.68 6.53
CA TRP A 34 12.52 22.97 5.10
C TRP A 34 11.36 23.90 4.76
N GLY A 35 11.60 24.89 3.89
CA GLY A 35 10.54 25.76 3.37
C GLY A 35 9.78 26.57 4.42
N GLY A 36 10.41 26.92 5.55
CA GLY A 36 9.73 27.64 6.65
C GLY A 36 8.85 26.75 7.53
N LYS A 37 9.10 25.42 7.50
CA LYS A 37 8.48 24.44 8.38
C LYS A 37 9.55 23.66 9.14
N GLU A 38 9.32 23.44 10.43
CA GLU A 38 10.11 22.51 11.25
C GLU A 38 9.24 21.31 11.63
N THR A 39 9.85 20.12 11.69
CA THR A 39 9.18 18.95 12.25
C THR A 39 9.90 18.43 13.47
N PHE A 40 9.09 17.97 14.43
CA PHE A 40 9.56 17.42 15.69
C PHE A 40 8.87 16.08 15.95
N GLU A 41 9.58 15.16 16.57
CA GLU A 41 9.01 13.92 17.06
C GLU A 41 9.06 13.89 18.59
N GLY A 42 7.91 13.64 19.21
CA GLY A 42 7.78 13.44 20.64
C GLY A 42 7.53 11.98 20.97
N ILE A 43 8.21 11.47 22.00
CA ILE A 43 8.02 10.12 22.54
C ILE A 43 7.21 10.23 23.83
N PHE A 44 6.10 9.52 23.91
CA PHE A 44 5.15 9.57 25.01
C PHE A 44 4.82 8.19 25.57
N THR A 45 4.59 8.09 26.87
CA THR A 45 4.07 6.87 27.50
C THR A 45 2.64 7.09 27.98
N CYS A 46 1.76 6.14 27.64
CA CYS A 46 0.39 6.09 28.13
C CYS A 46 0.36 5.91 29.65
N ASN A 47 -0.32 6.80 30.38
CA ASN A 47 -0.44 6.74 31.84
C ASN A 47 -1.49 5.73 32.34
N ASN A 48 -2.24 5.07 31.44
CA ASN A 48 -3.15 4.00 31.82
C ASN A 48 -2.33 2.74 32.19
N LYS A 49 -2.43 2.31 33.45
CA LYS A 49 -1.69 1.15 33.99
C LYS A 49 -1.88 -0.16 33.21
N LYS A 50 -3.06 -0.36 32.58
CA LYS A 50 -3.32 -1.56 31.77
C LYS A 50 -2.65 -1.48 30.39
N CYS A 51 -2.51 -0.28 29.84
CA CYS A 51 -1.88 -0.06 28.55
C CYS A 51 -0.37 0.12 28.71
N ASN A 52 0.05 1.19 29.40
CA ASN A 52 1.45 1.55 29.69
C ASN A 52 2.42 1.48 28.49
N ARG A 53 1.88 1.56 27.26
CA ARG A 53 2.67 1.51 26.03
C ARG A 53 3.23 2.87 25.69
N THR A 54 4.42 2.86 25.10
CA THR A 54 5.08 4.03 24.54
C THR A 54 4.71 4.18 23.07
N PHE A 55 4.46 5.41 22.63
CA PHE A 55 4.15 5.77 21.24
C PHE A 55 4.87 7.06 20.86
N THR A 56 4.99 7.29 19.56
CA THR A 56 5.55 8.53 19.02
C THR A 56 4.48 9.38 18.34
N THR A 57 4.73 10.68 18.27
CA THR A 57 3.83 11.67 17.65
C THR A 57 4.66 12.66 16.86
N LEU A 58 4.23 12.95 15.63
CA LEU A 58 4.84 13.94 14.77
C LEU A 58 4.15 15.29 14.94
N TYR A 59 4.95 16.34 15.09
CA TYR A 59 4.54 17.73 15.15
C TYR A 59 5.13 18.48 13.98
N GLU A 60 4.35 19.36 13.39
CA GLU A 60 4.81 20.32 12.40
C GLU A 60 4.61 21.74 12.92
N HIS A 61 5.60 22.57 12.67
CA HIS A 61 5.67 23.93 13.12
C HIS A 61 5.84 24.84 11.90
N SER A 62 4.87 25.72 11.67
CA SER A 62 4.88 26.65 10.52
C SER A 62 5.15 28.07 10.99
N PHE A 63 6.09 28.76 10.33
CA PHE A 63 6.46 30.14 10.66
C PHE A 63 5.63 31.22 9.95
N PHE A 64 4.77 30.85 8.99
CA PHE A 64 3.99 31.80 8.18
C PHE A 64 2.55 31.29 7.95
N PRO A 65 1.51 32.16 8.05
CA PRO A 65 1.50 33.58 8.44
C PRO A 65 1.41 33.82 9.97
N THR A 66 1.23 32.77 10.77
CA THR A 66 1.18 32.82 12.23
C THR A 66 1.90 31.60 12.81
N TYR A 67 2.55 31.76 13.96
CA TYR A 67 3.19 30.67 14.70
C TYR A 67 2.14 29.64 15.14
N THR A 68 2.07 28.50 14.46
CA THR A 68 1.17 27.39 14.81
C THR A 68 1.94 26.09 14.90
N ILE A 69 1.70 25.34 15.98
CA ILE A 69 2.15 23.96 16.14
C ILE A 69 0.93 23.08 15.91
N GLU A 70 0.99 22.26 14.87
CA GLU A 70 -0.06 21.29 14.56
C GLU A 70 0.45 19.88 14.81
N ARG A 71 -0.33 19.10 15.56
CA ARG A 71 -0.09 17.68 15.74
C ARG A 71 -0.58 16.95 14.49
N ASN A 72 0.34 16.47 13.66
CA ASN A 72 0.01 15.84 12.39
C ASN A 72 -0.62 14.45 12.59
N SER A 73 0.00 13.59 13.39
CA SER A 73 -0.50 12.23 13.63
C SER A 73 0.26 11.50 14.74
N ASN A 74 -0.35 10.44 15.27
CA ASN A 74 0.42 9.38 15.90
C ASN A 74 1.18 8.65 14.80
N ILE A 75 2.50 8.48 14.95
CA ILE A 75 3.28 7.75 13.96
C ILE A 75 3.01 6.26 14.18
N ILE A 76 2.34 5.65 13.22
CA ILE A 76 2.30 4.19 13.09
C ILE A 76 3.47 3.85 12.17
N TYR A 77 4.27 2.86 12.56
CA TYR A 77 5.39 2.38 11.76
C TYR A 77 4.98 2.21 10.29
N HIS A 78 5.71 2.87 9.40
CA HIS A 78 5.57 2.69 7.95
C HIS A 78 6.73 1.80 7.49
N PRO A 79 6.48 0.53 7.12
CA PRO A 79 7.51 -0.29 6.50
C PRO A 79 8.01 0.37 5.22
N LYS A 80 9.24 0.05 4.83
CA LYS A 80 9.79 0.50 3.55
C LYS A 80 8.93 -0.08 2.43
N LEU A 81 8.23 0.78 1.70
CA LEU A 81 7.32 0.37 0.63
C LEU A 81 8.08 -0.32 -0.51
N LYS A 82 7.38 -1.21 -1.22
CA LYS A 82 7.88 -1.78 -2.47
C LYS A 82 7.93 -0.66 -3.52
N ILE A 83 9.11 -0.52 -4.13
CA ILE A 83 9.35 0.37 -5.26
C ILE A 83 9.17 -0.47 -6.52
N PHE A 84 8.28 -0.05 -7.40
CA PHE A 84 8.09 -0.70 -8.69
C PHE A 84 8.95 0.01 -9.76
N ASN A 85 9.10 -0.59 -10.93
CA ASN A 85 9.77 0.12 -12.01
C ASN A 85 8.92 1.34 -12.46
N GLU A 86 9.58 2.32 -13.07
CA GLU A 86 8.94 3.60 -13.44
C GLU A 86 7.73 3.44 -14.36
N GLU A 87 7.76 2.46 -15.28
CA GLU A 87 6.65 2.20 -16.21
C GLU A 87 5.43 1.63 -15.48
N ILE A 88 5.62 0.70 -14.54
CA ILE A 88 4.52 0.16 -13.71
C ILE A 88 3.94 1.27 -12.84
N GLU A 89 4.78 2.09 -12.18
CA GLU A 89 4.28 3.19 -11.33
C GLU A 89 3.47 4.21 -12.12
N LYS A 90 3.89 4.51 -13.35
CA LYS A 90 3.22 5.47 -14.22
C LYS A 90 1.93 4.94 -14.82
N ILE A 91 1.89 3.69 -15.28
CA ILE A 91 0.74 3.13 -15.99
C ILE A 91 -0.28 2.54 -14.99
N PHE A 92 0.20 1.98 -13.88
CA PHE A 92 -0.60 1.21 -12.92
C PHE A 92 -0.54 1.81 -11.51
N GLU A 93 -0.68 3.13 -11.40
CA GLU A 93 -0.59 3.88 -10.14
C GLU A 93 -1.51 3.31 -9.05
N LYS A 94 -2.76 2.98 -9.43
CA LYS A 94 -3.75 2.46 -8.49
C LYS A 94 -3.38 1.09 -7.95
N PHE A 95 -2.83 0.21 -8.80
CA PHE A 95 -2.27 -1.07 -8.38
C PHE A 95 -1.14 -0.85 -7.36
N CYS A 96 -0.16 0.00 -7.67
CA CYS A 96 0.99 0.27 -6.78
C CYS A 96 0.54 0.76 -5.40
N LYS A 97 -0.47 1.63 -5.37
CA LYS A 97 -1.08 2.13 -4.13
C LYS A 97 -1.74 1.01 -3.32
N ILE A 98 -2.57 0.18 -3.95
CA ILE A 98 -3.29 -0.89 -3.26
C ILE A 98 -2.30 -1.96 -2.77
N TYR A 99 -1.32 -2.35 -3.60
CA TYR A 99 -0.28 -3.29 -3.22
C TYR A 99 0.46 -2.81 -1.98
N ASN A 100 0.95 -1.57 -1.96
CA ASN A 100 1.70 -1.04 -0.83
C ASN A 100 0.84 -0.87 0.43
N GLN A 101 -0.47 -0.58 0.30
CA GLN A 101 -1.39 -0.63 1.45
C GLN A 101 -1.56 -2.04 2.02
N SER A 102 -1.60 -3.05 1.14
CA SER A 102 -1.70 -4.46 1.52
C SER A 102 -0.41 -4.93 2.20
N PHE A 103 0.75 -4.50 1.68
CA PHE A 103 2.06 -4.74 2.28
C PHE A 103 2.20 -4.13 3.67
N ILE A 104 1.70 -2.91 3.89
CA ILE A 104 1.67 -2.34 5.25
C ILE A 104 0.82 -3.22 6.19
N ALA A 105 -0.34 -3.71 5.73
CA ALA A 105 -1.18 -4.59 6.54
C ALA A 105 -0.46 -5.90 6.89
N GLU A 106 0.21 -6.51 5.91
CA GLU A 106 1.02 -7.72 6.08
C GLU A 106 2.14 -7.53 7.11
N GLU A 107 2.94 -6.47 6.97
CA GLU A 107 4.04 -6.15 7.89
C GLU A 107 3.56 -5.89 9.33
N ASN A 108 2.28 -5.55 9.48
CA ASN A 108 1.60 -5.40 10.78
C ASN A 108 0.85 -6.68 11.22
N GLN A 109 1.09 -7.83 10.58
CA GLN A 109 0.48 -9.13 10.86
C GLN A 109 -1.05 -9.14 10.72
N LEU A 110 -1.59 -8.30 9.84
CA LEU A 110 -3.02 -8.20 9.52
C LEU A 110 -3.35 -9.04 8.27
N GLU A 111 -3.02 -10.33 8.30
CA GLU A 111 -3.06 -11.23 7.13
C GLU A 111 -4.44 -11.30 6.45
N GLU A 112 -5.52 -11.35 7.25
CA GLU A 112 -6.92 -11.34 6.77
C GLU A 112 -7.25 -10.10 5.92
N ILE A 113 -6.60 -8.97 6.20
CA ILE A 113 -6.77 -7.72 5.44
C ILE A 113 -5.79 -7.67 4.27
N ALA A 114 -4.56 -8.12 4.48
CA ALA A 114 -3.52 -8.13 3.46
C ALA A 114 -3.93 -8.99 2.26
N GLY A 115 -4.44 -10.21 2.48
CA GLY A 115 -4.87 -11.11 1.41
C GLY A 115 -5.95 -10.52 0.51
N ILE A 116 -6.99 -9.92 1.10
CA ILE A 116 -8.04 -9.20 0.36
C ILE A 116 -7.46 -7.99 -0.39
N GLY A 117 -6.50 -7.31 0.23
CA GLY A 117 -5.78 -6.20 -0.38
C GLY A 117 -5.00 -6.63 -1.63
N TYR A 118 -4.20 -7.70 -1.54
CA TYR A 118 -3.44 -8.24 -2.67
C TYR A 118 -4.35 -8.78 -3.77
N ARG A 119 -5.48 -9.40 -3.40
CA ARG A 119 -6.53 -9.77 -4.34
C ARG A 119 -7.00 -8.56 -5.16
N LYS A 120 -7.32 -7.47 -4.47
CA LYS A 120 -7.72 -6.23 -5.11
C LYS A 120 -6.60 -5.63 -5.96
N ALA A 121 -5.35 -5.67 -5.49
CA ALA A 121 -4.21 -5.21 -6.27
C ALA A 121 -4.11 -5.97 -7.60
N PHE A 122 -4.23 -7.29 -7.57
CA PHE A 122 -4.22 -8.12 -8.78
C PHE A 122 -5.35 -7.75 -9.76
N GLU A 123 -6.58 -7.51 -9.29
CA GLU A 123 -7.67 -7.08 -10.17
C GLU A 123 -7.33 -5.79 -10.93
N PHE A 124 -6.83 -4.78 -10.22
CA PHE A 124 -6.47 -3.50 -10.83
C PHE A 124 -5.31 -3.66 -11.82
N LEU A 125 -4.26 -4.39 -11.45
CA LEU A 125 -3.13 -4.65 -12.34
C LEU A 125 -3.58 -5.35 -13.62
N LEU A 126 -4.37 -6.42 -13.49
CA LEU A 126 -4.84 -7.21 -14.61
C LEU A 126 -5.72 -6.37 -15.54
N LYS A 127 -6.73 -5.68 -15.00
CA LYS A 127 -7.65 -4.87 -15.81
C LYS A 127 -6.92 -3.73 -16.53
N ASP A 128 -6.08 -2.98 -15.81
CA ASP A 128 -5.35 -1.87 -16.40
C ASP A 128 -4.38 -2.38 -17.47
N TYR A 129 -3.71 -3.52 -17.26
CA TYR A 129 -2.84 -4.14 -18.25
C TYR A 129 -3.60 -4.57 -19.51
N LEU A 130 -4.78 -5.18 -19.35
CA LEU A 130 -5.62 -5.56 -20.49
C LEU A 130 -6.09 -4.32 -21.25
N ILE A 131 -6.55 -3.27 -20.57
CA ILE A 131 -6.99 -2.01 -21.18
C ILE A 131 -5.84 -1.33 -21.93
N HIS A 132 -4.65 -1.28 -21.33
CA HIS A 132 -3.45 -0.68 -21.93
C HIS A 132 -3.09 -1.32 -23.28
N ASN A 133 -3.40 -2.60 -23.47
CA ASN A 133 -3.05 -3.39 -24.64
C ASN A 133 -4.14 -3.45 -25.71
N ARG A 134 -5.19 -2.63 -25.58
CA ARG A 134 -6.37 -2.65 -26.44
C ARG A 134 -6.58 -1.27 -27.04
N GLU A 135 -6.97 -1.22 -28.31
CA GLU A 135 -7.41 0.00 -28.98
C GLU A 135 -8.94 0.06 -29.10
N ASN A 136 -9.62 -1.10 -29.12
CA ASN A 136 -11.07 -1.18 -29.23
C ASN A 136 -11.76 -0.73 -27.93
N GLU A 137 -12.61 0.29 -28.02
CA GLU A 137 -13.31 0.87 -26.87
C GLU A 137 -14.41 -0.03 -26.30
N GLU A 138 -15.05 -0.88 -27.13
CA GLU A 138 -16.04 -1.86 -26.65
C GLU A 138 -15.35 -2.93 -25.78
N GLU A 139 -14.18 -3.41 -26.21
CA GLU A 139 -13.37 -4.36 -25.41
C GLU A 139 -12.94 -3.72 -24.08
N LYS A 140 -12.52 -2.45 -24.08
CA LYS A 140 -12.18 -1.74 -22.85
C LYS A 140 -13.38 -1.59 -21.91
N ALA A 141 -14.53 -1.19 -22.44
CA ALA A 141 -15.76 -1.06 -21.66
C ALA A 141 -16.19 -2.40 -21.03
N GLU A 142 -16.01 -3.50 -21.76
CA GLU A 142 -16.24 -4.85 -21.25
C GLU A 142 -15.26 -5.18 -20.11
N ILE A 143 -13.96 -4.92 -20.28
CA ILE A 143 -12.95 -5.18 -19.23
C ILE A 143 -13.27 -4.41 -17.94
N ILE A 144 -13.70 -3.15 -18.07
CA ILE A 144 -14.03 -2.28 -16.92
C ILE A 144 -15.24 -2.82 -16.16
N SER A 145 -16.30 -3.17 -16.89
CA SER A 145 -17.59 -3.56 -16.29
C SER A 145 -17.63 -5.00 -15.78
N ASN A 146 -16.77 -5.89 -16.31
CA ASN A 146 -16.81 -7.30 -15.96
C ASN A 146 -16.19 -7.56 -14.57
N THR A 147 -16.90 -8.32 -13.74
CA THR A 147 -16.47 -8.71 -12.39
C THR A 147 -15.73 -10.05 -12.36
N SER A 148 -15.84 -10.86 -13.40
CA SER A 148 -15.20 -12.17 -13.48
C SER A 148 -13.78 -12.06 -14.04
N LEU A 149 -12.78 -12.07 -13.16
CA LEU A 149 -11.37 -12.11 -13.57
C LEU A 149 -11.06 -13.35 -14.42
N THR A 150 -11.62 -14.51 -14.06
CA THR A 150 -11.44 -15.75 -14.83
C THR A 150 -11.92 -15.60 -16.27
N TYR A 151 -13.05 -14.92 -16.50
CA TYR A 151 -13.54 -14.65 -17.85
C TYR A 151 -12.56 -13.74 -18.62
N LEU A 152 -12.13 -12.64 -18.00
CA LEU A 152 -11.21 -11.69 -18.63
C LEU A 152 -9.87 -12.33 -18.98
N ILE A 153 -9.32 -13.15 -18.08
CA ILE A 153 -8.10 -13.91 -18.30
C ILE A 153 -8.27 -14.85 -19.49
N ASN A 154 -9.36 -15.62 -19.52
CA ASN A 154 -9.60 -16.59 -20.58
C ASN A 154 -9.80 -15.95 -21.96
N LYS A 155 -10.46 -14.80 -22.01
CA LYS A 155 -10.79 -14.09 -23.26
C LYS A 155 -9.62 -13.29 -23.81
N TYR A 156 -8.87 -12.59 -22.96
CA TYR A 156 -7.95 -11.55 -23.41
C TYR A 156 -6.46 -11.89 -23.25
N ILE A 157 -6.10 -12.93 -22.49
CA ILE A 157 -4.70 -13.35 -22.33
C ILE A 157 -4.40 -14.53 -23.27
N ASN A 158 -3.56 -14.27 -24.28
CA ASN A 158 -3.14 -15.28 -25.26
C ASN A 158 -1.89 -16.05 -24.83
N ASN A 159 -1.04 -15.48 -23.97
CA ASN A 159 0.15 -16.17 -23.50
C ASN A 159 -0.24 -17.22 -22.45
N ASN A 160 -0.06 -18.50 -22.78
CA ASN A 160 -0.48 -19.62 -21.91
C ASN A 160 0.16 -19.57 -20.51
N LYS A 161 1.42 -19.15 -20.39
CA LYS A 161 2.10 -19.07 -19.08
C LYS A 161 1.50 -17.96 -18.21
N LEU A 162 1.28 -16.79 -18.81
CA LEU A 162 0.64 -15.66 -18.12
C LEU A 162 -0.80 -16.01 -17.74
N LYS A 163 -1.52 -16.71 -18.63
CA LYS A 163 -2.89 -17.15 -18.39
C LYS A 163 -2.96 -18.09 -17.18
N GLU A 164 -2.11 -19.12 -17.15
CA GLU A 164 -2.06 -20.09 -16.04
C GLU A 164 -1.77 -19.42 -14.69
N ILE A 165 -0.75 -18.56 -14.64
CA ILE A 165 -0.35 -17.91 -13.38
C ILE A 165 -1.38 -16.85 -12.94
N ALA A 166 -2.02 -16.15 -13.89
CA ALA A 166 -3.11 -15.22 -13.59
C ALA A 166 -4.35 -15.95 -13.07
N GLU A 167 -4.68 -17.13 -13.60
CA GLU A 167 -5.77 -17.95 -13.05
C GLU A 167 -5.45 -18.40 -11.62
N LYS A 168 -4.20 -18.80 -11.34
CA LYS A 168 -3.73 -19.12 -9.98
C LYS A 168 -3.89 -17.96 -9.01
N CYS A 169 -3.45 -16.77 -9.40
CA CYS A 169 -3.68 -15.55 -8.64
C CYS A 169 -5.20 -15.28 -8.47
N ALA A 170 -5.98 -15.60 -9.50
CA ALA A 170 -7.42 -15.41 -9.53
C ALA A 170 -8.15 -16.27 -8.49
N TRP A 171 -7.83 -17.54 -8.32
CA TRP A 171 -8.51 -18.37 -7.33
C TRP A 171 -7.88 -18.28 -5.94
N LEU A 172 -6.56 -18.18 -5.82
CA LEU A 172 -5.92 -18.06 -4.51
C LEU A 172 -6.31 -16.76 -3.80
N GLY A 173 -6.33 -15.64 -4.53
CA GLY A 173 -6.80 -14.37 -3.95
C GLY A 173 -8.30 -14.36 -3.60
N ASN A 174 -9.13 -15.24 -4.20
CA ASN A 174 -10.53 -15.37 -3.79
C ASN A 174 -10.66 -16.09 -2.45
N ASP A 175 -9.76 -17.02 -2.13
CA ASP A 175 -9.80 -17.76 -0.88
C ASP A 175 -9.54 -16.84 0.33
N HIS A 176 -8.69 -15.83 0.18
CA HIS A 176 -8.50 -14.79 1.21
C HIS A 176 -9.71 -13.85 1.38
N GLY A 177 -10.64 -13.82 0.42
CA GLY A 177 -11.84 -12.97 0.50
C GLY A 177 -13.12 -13.73 0.85
N HIS A 178 -13.08 -15.06 0.84
CA HIS A 178 -14.25 -15.90 1.05
C HIS A 178 -14.20 -16.59 2.42
N TYR A 179 -15.38 -16.77 3.00
CA TYR A 179 -15.55 -17.47 4.28
C TYR A 179 -15.02 -18.92 4.27
N LEU A 180 -15.03 -19.57 3.11
CA LEU A 180 -14.52 -20.92 2.92
C LEU A 180 -13.22 -20.87 2.11
N VAL A 181 -12.11 -21.19 2.76
CA VAL A 181 -10.82 -21.42 2.13
C VAL A 181 -10.84 -22.80 1.47
N LYS A 182 -10.55 -22.87 0.18
CA LYS A 182 -10.58 -24.12 -0.59
C LYS A 182 -9.19 -24.72 -0.78
N HIS A 183 -8.16 -23.88 -0.77
CA HIS A 183 -6.78 -24.24 -1.05
C HIS A 183 -5.93 -23.99 0.21
N THR A 184 -5.97 -24.95 1.13
CA THR A 184 -5.33 -24.83 2.45
C THR A 184 -3.83 -25.12 2.46
N GLU A 185 -3.29 -25.57 1.33
CA GLU A 185 -1.85 -25.85 1.17
C GLU A 185 -1.05 -24.61 0.76
N GLN A 186 -1.74 -23.54 0.37
CA GLN A 186 -1.14 -22.29 -0.09
C GLN A 186 -1.43 -21.17 0.89
N ASP A 187 -0.48 -20.25 1.04
CA ASP A 187 -0.57 -19.13 1.96
C ASP A 187 -0.50 -17.76 1.26
N LEU A 188 -0.45 -16.70 2.06
CA LEU A 188 -0.33 -15.33 1.58
C LEU A 188 0.97 -15.08 0.80
N GLU A 189 2.03 -15.79 1.16
CA GLU A 189 3.34 -15.66 0.53
C GLU A 189 3.31 -16.29 -0.87
N ASP A 190 2.61 -17.41 -1.06
CA ASP A 190 2.34 -17.96 -2.39
C ASP A 190 1.59 -16.97 -3.29
N LEU A 191 0.56 -16.29 -2.76
CA LEU A 191 -0.18 -15.27 -3.50
C LEU A 191 0.74 -14.12 -3.94
N LYS A 192 1.62 -13.65 -3.06
CA LYS A 192 2.57 -12.59 -3.37
C LYS A 192 3.59 -13.02 -4.41
N ASN A 193 4.14 -14.23 -4.29
CA ASN A 193 5.09 -14.76 -5.26
C ASN A 193 4.47 -14.93 -6.65
N ILE A 194 3.22 -15.39 -6.72
CA ILE A 194 2.44 -15.46 -7.97
C ILE A 194 2.21 -14.06 -8.56
N LEU A 195 1.84 -13.08 -7.72
CA LEU A 195 1.63 -11.70 -8.15
C LEU A 195 2.93 -11.06 -8.67
N ASP A 196 4.06 -11.35 -8.04
CA ASP A 196 5.39 -10.89 -8.46
C ASP A 196 5.80 -11.48 -9.82
N ILE A 197 5.50 -12.76 -10.08
CA ILE A 197 5.69 -13.35 -11.41
C ILE A 197 4.88 -12.61 -12.47
N ILE A 198 3.62 -12.26 -12.17
CA ILE A 198 2.74 -11.52 -13.10
C ILE A 198 3.30 -10.13 -13.38
N ILE A 199 3.76 -9.42 -12.34
CA ILE A 199 4.40 -8.10 -12.47
C ILE A 199 5.60 -8.20 -13.41
N HIS A 200 6.51 -9.15 -13.19
CA HIS A 200 7.67 -9.34 -14.05
C HIS A 200 7.31 -9.67 -15.50
N PHE A 201 6.25 -10.45 -15.73
CA PHE A 201 5.74 -10.70 -17.09
C PHE A 201 5.27 -9.40 -17.77
N ILE A 202 4.53 -8.56 -17.04
CA ILE A 202 4.03 -7.29 -17.55
C ILE A 202 5.19 -6.32 -17.82
N GLU A 203 6.16 -6.21 -16.90
CA GLU A 203 7.36 -5.39 -17.09
C GLU A 203 8.12 -5.78 -18.35
N MET A 204 8.32 -7.09 -18.55
CA MET A 204 8.97 -7.63 -19.74
C MET A 204 8.19 -7.30 -21.01
N ASP A 205 6.87 -7.47 -21.00
CA ASP A 205 6.01 -7.18 -22.16
C ASP A 205 5.99 -5.68 -22.52
N LEU A 206 5.87 -4.80 -21.53
CA LEU A 206 5.98 -3.35 -21.73
C LEU A 206 7.34 -2.96 -22.31
N GLY A 207 8.43 -3.52 -21.76
CA GLY A 207 9.78 -3.33 -22.29
C GLY A 207 9.89 -3.78 -23.74
N PHE A 208 9.42 -4.99 -24.05
CA PHE A 208 9.42 -5.52 -25.41
C PHE A 208 8.65 -4.61 -26.39
N LYS A 209 7.46 -4.14 -26.02
CA LYS A 209 6.64 -3.21 -26.84
C LYS A 209 7.30 -1.86 -27.05
N LYS A 210 8.02 -1.35 -26.05
CA LYS A 210 8.78 -0.09 -26.16
C LYS A 210 9.92 -0.20 -27.16
N TYR A 211 10.71 -1.28 -27.10
CA TYR A 211 11.92 -1.42 -27.91
C TYR A 211 11.73 -2.12 -29.26
N SER A 212 10.68 -2.93 -29.44
CA SER A 212 10.36 -3.58 -30.72
C SER A 212 10.01 -2.60 -31.85
N LYS A 213 9.63 -1.36 -31.51
CA LYS A 213 9.33 -0.29 -32.46
C LYS A 213 10.58 0.34 -33.07
N ILE A 214 11.77 0.02 -32.57
CA ILE A 214 13.04 0.52 -33.11
C ILE A 214 13.34 -0.21 -34.42
N GLN A 215 13.27 0.53 -35.53
CA GLN A 215 13.59 -0.01 -36.85
C GLN A 215 15.11 -0.05 -37.06
N LYS A 216 15.58 -1.12 -37.72
CA LYS A 216 16.97 -1.23 -38.18
C LYS A 216 17.17 -0.23 -39.32
N LYS A 217 18.17 0.66 -39.20
CA LYS A 217 18.57 1.57 -40.27
C LYS A 217 19.08 0.79 -41.49
#